data_AF-A0A2S2PAZ4-F1
#
_entry.id   AF-A0A2S2PAZ4-F1
#
_cell.length_a   1.000
_cell.length_b   1.000
_cell.length_c   1.000
_cell.angle_alpha   90.00
_cell.angle_beta   90.00
_cell.angle_gamma   90.00
#
_symmetry.space_group_name_H-M   'P 1'
#
loop_
_entity.id
_entity.type
_entity.pdbx_description
1 polymer ?
#
loop_
_entity_poly.entity_id
_entity_poly.type
_entity_poly.pdbx_seq_one_letter_code
_entity_poly.pdbx_strand_id
1 'polypeptide(L)'
;SFIYYINNVSQLKEVDDEKSNKAFRTGERLQPYMVFVETDSKVTYFYIIINKFYYKVESALKALDICFKSFFVFNLHYTPQCDQIWYFIQTFIYEIITKFDKNCSPNVNTLINDLNKC
;
A
#
# COMPACT_ATOMS: atom_id res chain seq x y z
N SER A 1 2.19 -2.23 7.95
CA SER A 1 1.43 -1.08 7.42
C SER A 1 1.93 -0.73 6.04
N PHE A 2 1.09 -0.17 5.18
CA PHE A 2 1.42 0.29 3.83
C PHE A 2 1.19 1.80 3.64
N ILE A 3 0.66 2.48 4.66
CA ILE A 3 0.53 3.94 4.77
C ILE A 3 1.30 4.37 6.02
N TYR A 4 2.07 5.45 5.90
CA TYR A 4 2.83 6.07 6.98
C TYR A 4 2.56 7.56 7.02
N TYR A 5 2.50 8.13 8.22
CA TYR A 5 2.27 9.56 8.43
C TYR A 5 3.54 10.20 8.98
N ILE A 6 3.91 11.35 8.44
CA ILE A 6 5.02 12.18 8.89
C ILE A 6 4.57 13.63 9.02
N ASN A 7 5.23 14.41 9.88
CA ASN A 7 4.85 15.80 10.10
C ASN A 7 5.66 16.79 9.25
N ASN A 8 6.73 16.32 8.61
CA ASN A 8 7.59 17.13 7.78
C ASN A 8 8.17 16.32 6.61
N VAL A 9 8.20 16.91 5.42
CA VAL A 9 8.76 16.29 4.20
C VAL A 9 10.21 15.83 4.37
N SER A 10 11.00 16.50 5.21
CA SER A 10 12.39 16.09 5.52
C SER A 10 12.50 14.68 6.13
N GLN A 11 11.44 14.19 6.79
CA GLN A 11 11.38 12.84 7.37
C GLN A 11 11.15 11.75 6.31
N LEU A 12 10.86 12.09 5.06
CA LEU A 12 10.68 11.09 3.99
C LEU A 12 11.90 10.18 3.86
N LYS A 13 13.10 10.75 3.98
CA LYS A 13 14.33 9.98 3.82
C LYS A 13 14.54 9.01 4.97
N GLU A 14 14.27 9.45 6.20
CA GLU A 14 14.31 8.63 7.40
C GLU A 14 13.37 7.41 7.27
N VAL A 15 12.12 7.64 6.85
CA VAL A 15 11.16 6.55 6.63
C VAL A 15 11.66 5.59 5.54
N ASP A 16 12.19 6.09 4.43
CA ASP A 16 12.72 5.24 3.36
C ASP A 16 13.92 4.40 3.80
N ASP A 17 14.84 4.99 4.57
CA ASP A 17 15.99 4.28 5.10
C ASP A 17 15.57 3.20 6.09
N GLU A 18 14.60 3.47 6.98
CA GLU A 18 14.03 2.48 7.88
C GLU A 18 13.41 1.29 7.13
N LYS A 19 12.63 1.55 6.06
CA LYS A 19 12.02 0.47 5.25
C LYS A 19 13.06 -0.33 4.50
N SER A 20 14.01 0.35 3.87
CA SER A 20 15.11 -0.28 3.16
C SER A 20 15.94 -1.17 4.08
N ASN A 21 16.27 -0.67 5.28
CA ASN A 21 17.01 -1.43 6.29
C ASN A 21 16.22 -2.62 6.82
N LYS A 22 14.90 -2.47 7.04
CA LYS A 22 14.05 -3.60 7.44
C LYS A 22 14.04 -4.68 6.37
N ALA A 23 13.78 -4.32 5.11
CA ALA A 23 13.75 -5.26 4.00
C ALA A 23 15.10 -5.99 3.82
N PHE A 24 16.21 -5.26 3.95
CA PHE A 24 17.55 -5.83 3.92
C PHE A 24 17.77 -6.86 5.05
N ARG A 25 17.36 -6.53 6.29
CA ARG A 25 17.51 -7.42 7.45
C ARG A 25 16.63 -8.67 7.36
N THR A 26 15.44 -8.57 6.76
CA THR A 26 14.50 -9.70 6.64
C THR A 26 14.71 -10.53 5.37
N GLY A 27 15.57 -10.07 4.44
CA GLY A 27 15.73 -10.69 3.12
C GLY A 27 14.52 -10.53 2.21
N GLU A 28 13.60 -9.62 2.56
CA GLU A 28 12.39 -9.34 1.79
C GLU A 28 12.67 -8.31 0.68
N ARG A 29 11.88 -8.35 -0.39
CA ARG A 29 11.88 -7.25 -1.37
C ARG A 29 11.20 -6.04 -0.77
N LEU A 30 11.79 -4.85 -0.97
CA LEU A 30 11.16 -3.59 -0.59
C LEU A 30 9.85 -3.42 -1.38
N GLN A 31 8.74 -3.45 -0.67
CA GLN A 31 7.41 -3.27 -1.25
C GLN A 31 7.12 -1.78 -1.48
N PRO A 32 6.27 -1.41 -2.44
CA PRO A 32 5.79 -0.04 -2.56
C PRO A 32 4.97 0.34 -1.31
N TYR A 33 5.10 1.60 -0.88
CA TYR A 33 4.34 2.13 0.26
C TYR A 33 4.08 3.61 0.11
N MET A 34 3.02 4.08 0.77
CA MET A 34 2.61 5.46 0.77
C MET A 34 3.10 6.19 2.02
N VAL A 35 3.50 7.44 1.86
CA VAL A 35 3.82 8.34 2.97
C VAL A 35 3.00 9.62 2.82
N PHE A 36 2.22 9.94 3.83
CA PHE A 36 1.35 11.10 3.88
C PHE A 36 1.93 12.11 4.86
N VAL A 37 2.02 13.36 4.42
CA VAL A 37 2.55 14.45 5.24
C VAL A 37 1.38 15.16 5.90
N GLU A 38 1.40 15.22 7.21
CA GLU A 38 0.43 15.93 8.03
C GLU A 38 1.01 17.24 8.53
N THR A 39 0.24 18.31 8.44
CA THR A 39 0.61 19.63 8.95
C THR A 39 -0.65 20.25 9.54
N ASP A 40 -0.57 20.74 10.77
CA ASP A 40 -1.71 21.34 11.48
C ASP A 40 -2.98 20.46 11.46
N SER A 41 -2.79 19.17 11.77
CA SER A 41 -3.84 18.14 11.81
C SER A 41 -4.56 17.90 10.48
N LYS A 42 -3.92 18.23 9.34
CA LYS A 42 -4.43 17.98 7.99
C LYS A 42 -3.37 17.31 7.14
N VAL A 43 -3.77 16.31 6.36
CA VAL A 43 -2.88 15.72 5.36
C VAL A 43 -2.73 16.69 4.19
N THR A 44 -1.51 17.17 3.98
CA THR A 44 -1.17 18.20 2.99
C THR A 44 -0.53 17.62 1.74
N TYR A 45 0.28 16.56 1.87
CA TYR A 45 0.98 15.94 0.75
C TYR A 45 0.87 14.42 0.77
N PHE A 46 0.79 13.84 -0.43
CA PHE A 46 0.71 12.40 -0.64
C PHE A 46 1.91 11.96 -1.47
N TYR A 47 2.65 10.99 -0.96
CA TYR A 47 3.78 10.38 -1.66
C TYR A 47 3.58 8.89 -1.82
N ILE A 48 4.00 8.35 -2.97
CA ILE A 48 4.19 6.91 -3.20
C ILE A 48 5.68 6.66 -3.44
N ILE A 49 6.24 5.73 -2.67
CA ILE A 49 7.65 5.37 -2.73
C ILE A 49 7.75 4.01 -3.41
N ILE A 50 8.51 3.95 -4.50
CA ILE A 50 8.73 2.74 -5.29
C ILE A 50 10.24 2.63 -5.56
N ASN A 51 10.88 1.60 -5.02
CA ASN A 51 12.30 1.31 -5.25
C ASN A 51 13.22 2.55 -5.12
N LYS A 52 13.06 3.33 -4.04
CA LYS A 52 13.78 4.58 -3.72
C LYS A 52 13.42 5.81 -4.54
N PHE A 53 12.45 5.71 -5.46
CA PHE A 53 11.87 6.87 -6.12
C PHE A 53 10.68 7.40 -5.33
N TYR A 54 10.62 8.72 -5.16
CA TYR A 54 9.58 9.42 -4.41
C TYR A 54 8.68 10.16 -5.39
N TYR A 55 7.43 9.76 -5.50
CA TYR A 55 6.46 10.42 -6.38
C TYR A 55 5.43 11.14 -5.53
N LYS A 56 5.40 12.48 -5.64
CA LYS A 56 4.32 13.29 -5.09
C LYS A 56 3.11 13.19 -6.01
N VAL A 57 1.93 12.97 -5.44
CA VAL A 57 0.67 12.80 -6.19
C VAL A 57 -0.44 13.69 -5.64
N GLU A 58 -1.49 13.88 -6.42
CA GLU A 58 -2.56 14.85 -6.15
C GLU A 58 -3.48 14.46 -4.99
N SER A 59 -3.58 13.18 -4.64
CA SER A 59 -4.50 12.70 -3.60
C SER A 59 -4.08 11.37 -2.97
N ALA A 60 -4.62 11.08 -1.79
CA ALA A 60 -4.49 9.75 -1.15
C ALA A 60 -5.01 8.63 -2.05
N LEU A 61 -6.13 8.85 -2.75
CA LEU A 61 -6.70 7.86 -3.65
C LEU A 61 -5.79 7.57 -4.83
N LYS A 62 -5.15 8.61 -5.39
CA LYS A 62 -4.13 8.43 -6.45
C LYS A 62 -2.92 7.66 -5.94
N ALA A 63 -2.45 7.96 -4.73
CA ALA A 63 -1.35 7.24 -4.10
C ALA A 63 -1.69 5.75 -3.95
N LEU A 64 -2.91 5.45 -3.49
CA LEU A 64 -3.41 4.09 -3.34
C LEU A 64 -3.47 3.36 -4.69
N ASP A 65 -4.03 4.00 -5.72
CA ASP A 65 -4.15 3.45 -7.06
C ASP A 65 -2.78 3.07 -7.66
N ILE A 66 -1.81 3.98 -7.57
CA ILE A 66 -0.45 3.73 -8.05
C ILE A 66 0.23 2.64 -7.21
N CYS A 67 0.10 2.70 -5.89
CA CYS A 67 0.67 1.70 -4.98
C CYS A 67 0.15 0.30 -5.30
N PHE A 68 -1.16 0.16 -5.46
CA PHE A 68 -1.82 -1.10 -5.80
C PHE A 68 -1.30 -1.64 -7.14
N LYS A 69 -1.35 -0.82 -8.20
CA LYS A 69 -0.91 -1.22 -9.55
C LYS A 69 0.58 -1.61 -9.59
N SER A 70 1.40 -1.00 -8.74
CA SER A 70 2.83 -1.32 -8.64
C SER A 70 3.07 -2.79 -8.26
N PHE A 71 2.21 -3.42 -7.46
CA PHE A 71 2.35 -4.84 -7.14
C PHE A 71 2.27 -5.72 -8.40
N PHE A 72 1.38 -5.40 -9.34
CA PHE A 72 1.23 -6.12 -10.60
C PHE A 72 2.38 -5.82 -11.56
N VAL A 73 2.72 -4.54 -11.74
CA VAL A 73 3.80 -4.11 -12.65
C VAL A 73 5.14 -4.73 -12.29
N PHE A 74 5.45 -4.80 -10.99
CA PHE A 74 6.72 -5.34 -10.50
C PHE A 74 6.66 -6.81 -10.08
N ASN A 75 5.53 -7.49 -10.30
CA ASN A 75 5.28 -8.88 -9.90
C ASN A 75 5.68 -9.14 -8.44
N LEU A 76 5.15 -8.32 -7.53
CA LEU A 76 5.41 -8.36 -6.10
C LEU A 76 4.25 -9.04 -5.36
N HIS A 77 4.58 -9.69 -4.25
CA HIS A 77 3.58 -10.21 -3.32
C HIS A 77 3.12 -9.14 -2.35
N TYR A 78 1.84 -9.15 -2.00
CA TYR A 78 1.33 -8.32 -0.92
C TYR A 78 2.05 -8.61 0.40
N THR A 79 2.26 -7.57 1.20
CA THR A 79 2.91 -7.71 2.50
C THR A 79 2.01 -8.50 3.45
N PRO A 80 2.51 -9.54 4.15
CA PRO A 80 1.68 -10.41 4.99
C PRO A 80 0.88 -9.69 6.08
N GLN A 81 1.37 -8.55 6.58
CA GLN A 81 0.68 -7.81 7.64
C GLN A 81 -0.56 -7.05 7.16
N CYS A 82 -0.77 -6.93 5.84
CA CYS A 82 -1.90 -6.19 5.27
C CYS A 82 -2.42 -6.81 3.96
N ASP A 83 -2.15 -8.11 3.75
CA ASP A 83 -2.54 -8.82 2.54
C ASP A 83 -4.07 -8.85 2.37
N GLN A 84 -4.82 -9.04 3.47
CA GLN A 84 -6.29 -9.03 3.47
C GLN A 84 -6.87 -7.74 2.89
N ILE A 85 -6.28 -6.59 3.21
CA ILE A 85 -6.73 -5.28 2.70
C ILE A 85 -6.44 -5.19 1.20
N TRP A 86 -5.27 -5.65 0.76
CA TRP A 86 -4.92 -5.64 -0.65
C TRP A 86 -5.78 -6.60 -1.48
N TYR A 87 -6.09 -7.78 -0.95
CA TYR A 87 -7.02 -8.70 -1.59
C TYR A 87 -8.43 -8.11 -1.66
N PHE A 88 -8.92 -7.47 -0.60
CA PHE A 88 -10.19 -6.75 -0.64
C PHE A 88 -10.22 -5.68 -1.74
N ILE A 89 -9.19 -4.83 -1.81
CA ILE A 89 -9.07 -3.81 -2.86
C ILE A 89 -9.04 -4.46 -4.24
N GLN A 90 -8.24 -5.51 -4.42
CA GLN A 90 -8.12 -6.23 -5.68
C GLN A 90 -9.48 -6.76 -6.17
N THR A 91 -10.21 -7.47 -5.31
CA THR A 91 -11.42 -8.18 -5.70
C THR A 91 -12.66 -7.29 -5.71
N PHE A 92 -12.81 -6.39 -4.73
CA PHE A 92 -14.03 -5.59 -4.58
C PHE A 92 -13.96 -4.26 -5.33
N ILE A 93 -12.80 -3.59 -5.32
CA ILE A 93 -12.66 -2.26 -5.94
C ILE A 93 -12.24 -2.38 -7.40
N TYR A 94 -11.26 -3.25 -7.70
CA TYR A 94 -10.73 -3.41 -9.06
C TYR A 94 -11.31 -4.62 -9.82
N GLU A 95 -12.05 -5.50 -9.14
CA GLU A 95 -12.63 -6.72 -9.73
C GLU A 95 -11.60 -7.61 -10.45
N ILE A 96 -10.36 -7.65 -9.93
CA ILE A 96 -9.26 -8.43 -10.49
C ILE A 96 -9.20 -9.81 -9.81
N ILE A 97 -9.15 -10.86 -10.61
CA ILE A 97 -8.92 -12.24 -10.16
C ILE A 97 -7.71 -12.79 -10.91
N THR A 98 -6.76 -13.38 -10.17
CA THR A 98 -5.55 -13.97 -10.73
C THR A 98 -5.39 -15.43 -10.31
N LYS A 99 -4.67 -16.21 -11.13
CA LYS A 99 -4.30 -17.60 -10.80
C LYS A 99 -3.36 -17.72 -9.59
N PHE A 100 -2.80 -16.60 -9.11
CA PHE A 100 -1.89 -16.54 -7.97
C PHE A 100 -2.59 -16.10 -6.70
N ASP A 101 -3.89 -15.79 -6.76
CA ASP A 101 -4.67 -15.43 -5.60
C ASP A 101 -4.66 -16.63 -4.64
N LYS A 102 -4.14 -16.40 -3.44
CA LYS A 102 -4.30 -17.37 -2.35
C LYS A 102 -5.79 -17.42 -2.01
N ASN A 103 -6.30 -18.58 -1.59
CA ASN A 103 -7.67 -18.68 -1.07
C ASN A 103 -7.93 -17.52 -0.12
N CYS A 104 -8.69 -16.53 -0.59
CA CYS A 104 -8.90 -15.28 0.13
C CYS A 104 -9.38 -15.61 1.54
N SER A 105 -8.81 -14.94 2.54
CA SER A 105 -9.20 -15.11 3.93
C SER A 105 -10.73 -15.10 4.04
N PRO A 106 -11.36 -16.07 4.73
CA PRO A 106 -12.81 -16.14 4.86
C PRO A 106 -13.44 -14.80 5.29
N ASN A 107 -12.72 -14.02 6.09
CA ASN A 107 -13.14 -12.70 6.54
C ASN A 107 -13.31 -11.69 5.40
N VAL A 108 -12.43 -11.71 4.39
CA VAL A 108 -12.52 -10.82 3.23
C VAL A 108 -13.75 -11.15 2.39
N ASN A 109 -14.01 -12.44 2.17
CA ASN A 109 -15.19 -12.90 1.43
C ASN A 109 -16.49 -12.55 2.18
N THR A 110 -16.53 -12.72 3.49
CA THR A 110 -17.68 -12.31 4.32
C THR A 110 -17.94 -10.81 4.19
N LEU A 111 -16.90 -9.98 4.32
CA LEU A 111 -17.02 -8.53 4.18
C LEU A 111 -17.57 -8.12 2.80
N ILE A 112 -17.04 -8.71 1.72
CA ILE A 112 -17.52 -8.47 0.36
C ILE A 112 -18.99 -8.85 0.22
N ASN A 113 -19.38 -10.01 0.73
CA ASN A 113 -20.76 -10.47 0.67
C ASN A 113 -21.71 -9.55 1.44
N ASP A 114 -21.28 -8.98 2.56
CA ASP A 114 -22.11 -8.07 3.34
C ASP A 114 -22.24 -6.71 2.66
N LEU A 115 -21.16 -6.19 2.07
CA LEU A 115 -21.20 -4.95 1.28
C LEU A 115 -22.06 -5.08 0.02
N ASN A 116 -22.07 -6.24 -0.64
CA ASN A 116 -22.92 -6.50 -1.81
C ASN A 116 -24.41 -6.62 -1.49
N LYS A 117 -24.79 -6.78 -0.21
CA LYS A 117 -26.19 -6.83 0.22
C LYS A 117 -26.75 -5.44 0.59
N CYS A 118 -25.90 -4.43 0.71
CA CYS A 118 -26.30 -3.04 0.91
C CYS A 118 -26.76 -2.42 -0.40
#